data_AF-A0A0H3EYK7-F1
#
_entry.id   AF-A0A0H3EYK7-F1
#
_cell.length_a   1.000
_cell.length_b   1.000
_cell.length_c   1.000
_cell.angle_alpha   90.00
_cell.angle_beta   90.00
_cell.angle_gamma   90.00
#
_symmetry.space_group_name_H-M   'P 1'
#
loop_
_entity.id
_entity.type
_entity.pdbx_description
1 polymer ?
#
loop_
_entity_poly.entity_id
_entity_poly.type
_entity_poly.pdbx_seq_one_letter_code
_entity_poly.pdbx_strand_id
1 'polypeptide(L)'
;MQTEAQPTRTRILNAAREIFSENGFHSASMKAICKSCAISPGTLYHHFISKEALIQAIILQDQERALARFREPIEGIHFVDYMVESIVSLTHEAFGQRALVVEIMAEGMRNPQVAAMLKNKHMTITEFVAQRMRDAQQKGEISPDINTSMTSRLLLDLTYGVLADIEAEDLAREASFAQGLRAMIGGILTAS
;
A
#
# COMPACT_ATOMS: atom_id res chain seq x y z
N MET A 1 -11.25 -23.52 -22.86
CA MET A 1 -10.09 -22.89 -22.20
C MET A 1 -9.97 -23.52 -20.82
N GLN A 2 -8.92 -24.31 -20.58
CA GLN A 2 -8.63 -24.84 -19.24
C GLN A 2 -8.05 -23.69 -18.42
N THR A 3 -8.77 -23.28 -17.37
CA THR A 3 -8.28 -22.33 -16.38
C THR A 3 -7.11 -23.00 -15.64
N GLU A 4 -5.88 -22.52 -15.83
CA GLU A 4 -4.75 -23.00 -15.03
C GLU A 4 -5.09 -22.86 -13.54
N ALA A 5 -4.93 -23.94 -12.78
CA ALA A 5 -5.21 -23.94 -11.35
C ALA A 5 -4.28 -22.92 -10.66
N GLN A 6 -4.87 -21.93 -9.98
CA GLN A 6 -4.11 -20.93 -9.24
C GLN A 6 -3.16 -21.60 -8.23
N PRO A 7 -1.87 -21.21 -8.15
CA PRO A 7 -0.91 -21.82 -7.24
C PRO A 7 -1.43 -21.86 -5.79
N THR A 8 -1.23 -22.98 -5.09
CA THR A 8 -1.73 -23.19 -3.71
C THR A 8 -1.36 -22.05 -2.78
N ARG A 9 -0.14 -21.52 -2.87
CA ARG A 9 0.33 -20.38 -2.08
C ARG A 9 -0.54 -19.13 -2.30
N THR A 10 -0.95 -18.86 -3.54
CA THR A 10 -1.81 -17.71 -3.87
C THR A 10 -3.23 -17.92 -3.34
N ARG A 11 -3.79 -19.14 -3.45
CA ARG A 11 -5.09 -19.47 -2.87
C ARG A 11 -5.12 -19.26 -1.35
N ILE A 12 -4.05 -19.66 -0.67
CA ILE A 12 -3.87 -19.43 0.77
C ILE A 12 -3.87 -17.93 1.09
N LEU A 13 -3.09 -17.14 0.34
CA LEU A 13 -3.00 -15.69 0.58
C LEU A 13 -4.33 -14.98 0.32
N ASN A 14 -5.08 -15.40 -0.70
CA ASN A 14 -6.41 -14.84 -0.98
C ASN A 14 -7.39 -15.12 0.18
N ALA A 15 -7.43 -16.37 0.65
CA ALA A 15 -8.24 -16.74 1.82
C ALA A 15 -7.81 -16.00 3.09
N ALA A 16 -6.51 -15.81 3.30
CA ALA A 16 -5.99 -15.04 4.42
C ALA A 16 -6.40 -13.56 4.33
N ARG A 17 -6.31 -12.94 3.15
CA ARG A 17 -6.72 -11.54 2.92
C ARG A 17 -8.20 -11.33 3.26
N GLU A 18 -9.07 -12.20 2.76
CA GLU A 18 -10.52 -12.16 3.02
C GLU A 18 -10.79 -12.25 4.54
N ILE A 19 -10.29 -13.30 5.19
CA ILE A 19 -10.51 -13.53 6.63
C ILE A 19 -9.95 -12.39 7.48
N PHE A 20 -8.75 -11.87 7.18
CA PHE A 20 -8.16 -10.76 7.93
C PHE A 20 -8.94 -9.45 7.71
N SER A 21 -9.44 -9.20 6.49
CA SER A 21 -10.21 -7.99 6.20
C SER A 21 -11.58 -7.97 6.90
N GLU A 22 -12.20 -9.14 7.09
CA GLU A 22 -13.53 -9.26 7.71
C GLU A 22 -13.48 -9.35 9.24
N ASN A 23 -12.50 -10.08 9.78
CA ASN A 23 -12.47 -10.45 11.20
C ASN A 23 -11.34 -9.78 11.99
N GLY A 24 -10.43 -9.08 11.31
CA GLY A 24 -9.20 -8.57 11.89
C GLY A 24 -8.12 -9.65 12.10
N PHE A 25 -6.90 -9.23 12.39
CA PHE A 25 -5.76 -10.13 12.54
C PHE A 25 -5.89 -11.04 13.78
N HIS A 26 -6.39 -10.49 14.90
CA HIS A 26 -6.43 -11.21 16.17
C HIS A 26 -7.43 -12.36 16.14
N SER A 27 -8.66 -12.08 15.70
CA SER A 27 -9.76 -13.05 15.66
C SER A 27 -9.59 -14.12 14.57
N ALA A 28 -8.82 -13.82 13.53
CA ALA A 28 -8.50 -14.78 12.48
C ALA A 28 -7.67 -15.96 13.02
N SER A 29 -7.94 -17.16 12.51
CA SER A 29 -7.23 -18.39 12.87
C SER A 29 -6.71 -19.14 11.64
N MET A 30 -5.57 -19.82 11.78
CA MET A 30 -5.01 -20.69 10.73
C MET A 30 -6.03 -21.76 10.28
N LYS A 31 -6.85 -22.27 11.20
CA LYS A 31 -7.92 -23.23 10.92
C LYS A 31 -9.01 -22.66 10.00
N ALA A 32 -9.42 -21.41 10.24
CA ALA A 32 -10.39 -20.74 9.38
C ALA A 32 -9.84 -20.56 7.95
N ILE A 33 -8.55 -20.21 7.83
CA ILE A 33 -7.86 -20.06 6.54
C ILE A 33 -7.81 -21.41 5.80
N CYS A 34 -7.44 -22.50 6.47
CA CYS A 34 -7.49 -23.85 5.89
C CYS A 34 -8.89 -24.20 5.34
N LYS A 35 -9.94 -23.88 6.12
CA LYS A 35 -11.32 -24.14 5.72
C LYS A 35 -11.72 -23.31 4.51
N SER A 36 -11.38 -22.03 4.47
CA SER A 36 -11.70 -21.12 3.35
C SER A 36 -11.05 -21.58 2.03
N CYS A 37 -9.77 -21.97 2.06
CA CYS A 37 -9.09 -22.46 0.85
C CYS A 37 -9.11 -23.99 0.66
N ALA A 38 -9.92 -24.73 1.42
CA ALA A 38 -10.09 -26.18 1.32
C ALA A 38 -8.76 -26.97 1.28
N ILE A 39 -7.86 -26.70 2.23
CA ILE A 39 -6.59 -27.43 2.40
C ILE A 39 -6.43 -28.01 3.80
N SER A 40 -5.53 -28.98 3.95
CA SER A 40 -5.16 -29.51 5.27
C SER A 40 -4.30 -28.51 6.06
N PRO A 41 -4.32 -28.55 7.41
CA PRO A 41 -3.37 -27.79 8.23
C PRO A 41 -1.91 -28.06 7.86
N GLY A 42 -1.54 -29.32 7.59
CA GLY A 42 -0.17 -29.66 7.17
C GLY A 42 0.26 -28.95 5.88
N THR A 43 -0.64 -28.87 4.90
CA THR A 43 -0.42 -28.11 3.66
C THR A 43 -0.25 -26.62 3.93
N LEU A 44 -1.07 -26.04 4.81
CA LEU A 44 -0.94 -24.63 5.19
C LEU A 44 0.41 -24.36 5.88
N TYR A 45 0.76 -25.15 6.89
CA TYR A 45 2.00 -24.98 7.67
C TYR A 45 3.27 -25.21 6.83
N HIS A 46 3.19 -26.03 5.78
CA HIS A 46 4.28 -26.15 4.81
C HIS A 46 4.55 -24.85 4.05
N HIS A 47 3.52 -24.05 3.76
CA HIS A 47 3.67 -22.75 3.07
C HIS A 47 3.87 -21.58 4.04
N PHE A 48 3.18 -21.59 5.18
CA PHE A 48 3.17 -20.50 6.14
C PHE A 48 3.10 -21.04 7.56
N ILE A 49 4.19 -20.88 8.30
CA ILE A 49 4.34 -21.42 9.65
C ILE A 49 3.48 -20.70 10.70
N SER A 50 3.02 -19.47 10.42
CA SER A 50 2.24 -18.65 11.36
C SER A 50 1.38 -17.59 10.65
N LYS A 51 0.55 -16.87 11.42
CA LYS A 51 -0.24 -15.73 10.91
C LYS A 51 0.67 -14.55 10.51
N GLU A 52 1.76 -14.35 11.22
CA GLU A 52 2.77 -13.33 10.92
C GLU A 52 3.46 -13.61 9.59
N ALA A 53 3.74 -14.88 9.25
CA ALA A 53 4.28 -15.25 7.94
C ALA A 53 3.30 -14.93 6.79
N LEU A 54 1.99 -15.09 7.03
CA LEU A 54 0.95 -14.68 6.08
C LEU A 54 0.90 -13.16 5.94
N ILE A 55 0.88 -12.42 7.05
CA ILE A 55 0.93 -10.94 7.03
C ILE A 55 2.17 -10.46 6.30
N GLN A 56 3.34 -11.04 6.56
CA GLN A 56 4.57 -10.63 5.90
C GLN A 56 4.45 -10.77 4.37
N ALA A 57 3.92 -11.89 3.89
CA ALA A 57 3.70 -12.09 2.47
C ALA A 57 2.65 -11.11 1.88
N ILE A 58 1.61 -10.76 2.63
CA ILE A 58 0.61 -9.77 2.25
C ILE A 58 1.23 -8.37 2.17
N ILE A 59 2.02 -7.97 3.18
CA ILE A 59 2.77 -6.71 3.24
C ILE A 59 3.69 -6.59 2.02
N LEU A 60 4.39 -7.66 1.64
CA LEU A 60 5.26 -7.68 0.47
C LEU A 60 4.48 -7.54 -0.84
N GLN A 61 3.30 -8.16 -0.97
CA GLN A 61 2.42 -7.95 -2.13
C GLN A 61 1.93 -6.51 -2.22
N ASP A 62 1.59 -5.89 -1.08
CA ASP A 62 1.14 -4.50 -1.02
C ASP A 62 2.29 -3.53 -1.31
N GLN A 63 3.49 -3.84 -0.82
CA GLN A 63 4.71 -3.13 -1.16
C GLN A 63 4.96 -3.17 -2.67
N GLU A 64 4.89 -4.34 -3.30
CA GLU A 64 5.13 -4.49 -4.74
C GLU A 64 4.13 -3.68 -5.58
N ARG A 65 2.85 -3.65 -5.18
CA ARG A 65 1.85 -2.78 -5.85
C ARG A 65 2.19 -1.30 -5.75
N ALA A 66 2.65 -0.85 -4.58
CA ALA A 66 3.11 0.52 -4.40
C ALA A 66 4.38 0.81 -5.22
N LEU A 67 5.34 -0.11 -5.22
CA LEU A 67 6.59 0.04 -5.97
C LEU A 67 6.38 0.05 -7.48
N ALA A 68 5.40 -0.70 -8.00
CA ALA A 68 5.10 -0.70 -9.43
C ALA A 68 4.76 0.71 -9.98
N ARG A 69 4.23 1.61 -9.14
CA ARG A 69 3.98 3.02 -9.50
C ARG A 69 5.28 3.83 -9.63
N PHE A 70 6.27 3.56 -8.79
CA PHE A 70 7.46 4.40 -8.66
C PHE A 70 8.75 3.73 -9.14
N ARG A 71 8.70 2.52 -9.69
CA ARG A 71 9.87 1.74 -10.08
C ARG A 71 10.63 2.39 -11.21
N GLU A 72 9.91 2.74 -12.28
CA GLU A 72 10.47 3.37 -13.47
C GLU A 72 10.44 4.90 -13.37
N PRO A 73 11.31 5.62 -14.11
CA PRO A 73 11.22 7.07 -14.23
C PRO A 73 9.83 7.51 -14.70
N ILE A 74 9.34 8.62 -14.16
CA ILE A 74 8.07 9.22 -14.56
C ILE A 74 8.33 10.11 -15.77
N GLU A 75 7.64 9.82 -16.88
CA GLU A 75 7.78 10.53 -18.15
C GLU A 75 6.41 10.96 -18.69
N GLY A 76 6.37 12.09 -19.40
CA GLY A 76 5.15 12.58 -20.06
C GLY A 76 4.09 13.20 -19.13
N ILE A 77 4.37 13.31 -17.84
CA ILE A 77 3.50 13.91 -16.82
C ILE A 77 4.36 14.55 -15.73
N HIS A 78 3.95 15.72 -15.25
CA HIS A 78 4.63 16.43 -14.17
C HIS A 78 4.54 15.64 -12.85
N PHE A 79 5.59 15.63 -12.04
CA PHE A 79 5.64 14.81 -10.82
C PHE A 79 4.46 15.05 -9.85
N VAL A 80 4.05 16.31 -9.65
CA VAL A 80 2.89 16.66 -8.81
C VAL A 80 1.61 16.00 -9.33
N ASP A 81 1.36 16.07 -10.64
CA ASP A 81 0.20 15.46 -11.28
C ASP A 81 0.20 13.94 -11.10
N TYR A 82 1.35 13.31 -11.30
CA TYR A 82 1.51 11.86 -11.11
C TYR A 82 1.19 11.42 -9.68
N MET A 83 1.63 12.19 -8.67
CA MET A 83 1.32 11.90 -7.28
C MET A 83 -0.18 12.06 -6.97
N VAL A 84 -0.83 13.10 -7.51
CA VAL A 84 -2.27 13.31 -7.36
C VAL A 84 -3.06 12.15 -8.00
N GLU A 85 -2.74 11.79 -9.24
CA GLU A 85 -3.38 10.67 -9.94
C GLU A 85 -3.17 9.33 -9.22
N SER A 86 -1.98 9.11 -8.66
CA SER A 86 -1.68 7.91 -7.87
C SER A 86 -2.54 7.80 -6.60
N ILE A 87 -2.77 8.91 -5.91
CA ILE A 87 -3.62 8.96 -4.71
C ILE A 87 -5.10 8.82 -5.09
N VAL A 88 -5.55 9.45 -6.16
CA VAL A 88 -6.94 9.30 -6.66
C VAL A 88 -7.21 7.86 -7.07
N SER A 89 -6.29 7.23 -7.82
CA SER A 89 -6.41 5.83 -8.25
C SER A 89 -6.56 4.86 -7.07
N LEU A 90 -5.90 5.15 -5.93
CA LEU A 90 -6.00 4.36 -4.71
C LEU A 90 -7.43 4.31 -4.15
N THR A 91 -8.19 5.40 -4.30
CA THR A 91 -9.57 5.46 -3.78
C THR A 91 -10.50 4.47 -4.48
N HIS A 92 -10.19 4.11 -5.73
CA HIS A 92 -10.92 3.15 -6.55
C HIS A 92 -10.40 1.70 -6.42
N GLU A 93 -9.39 1.44 -5.58
CA GLU A 93 -8.99 0.08 -5.26
C GLU A 93 -10.09 -0.62 -4.44
N ALA A 94 -10.17 -1.95 -4.55
CA ALA A 94 -11.18 -2.74 -3.86
C ALA A 94 -11.21 -2.43 -2.36
N PHE A 95 -12.38 -2.09 -1.83
CA PHE A 95 -12.55 -1.68 -0.43
C PHE A 95 -11.94 -2.68 0.57
N GLY A 96 -12.16 -3.98 0.39
CA GLY A 96 -11.58 -5.02 1.25
C GLY A 96 -10.05 -5.03 1.26
N GLN A 97 -9.41 -4.65 0.15
CA GLN A 97 -7.95 -4.49 0.09
C GLN A 97 -7.50 -3.28 0.91
N ARG A 98 -8.19 -2.15 0.80
CA ARG A 98 -7.91 -0.93 1.57
C ARG A 98 -8.11 -1.18 3.07
N ALA A 99 -9.24 -1.78 3.45
CA ALA A 99 -9.56 -2.15 4.83
C ALA A 99 -8.46 -3.04 5.45
N LEU A 100 -7.94 -4.01 4.70
CA LEU A 100 -6.86 -4.87 5.17
C LEU A 100 -5.55 -4.11 5.41
N VAL A 101 -5.22 -3.12 4.57
CA VAL A 101 -4.03 -2.28 4.79
C VAL A 101 -4.15 -1.53 6.12
N VAL A 102 -5.33 -0.96 6.42
CA VAL A 102 -5.60 -0.26 7.69
C VAL A 102 -5.53 -1.22 8.88
N GLU A 103 -6.09 -2.42 8.76
CA GLU A 103 -6.03 -3.43 9.81
C GLU A 103 -4.56 -3.83 10.13
N ILE A 104 -3.72 -4.00 9.10
CA ILE A 104 -2.30 -4.29 9.30
C ILE A 104 -1.59 -3.11 9.97
N MET A 105 -1.90 -1.86 9.59
CA MET A 105 -1.36 -0.67 10.24
C MET A 105 -1.74 -0.63 11.73
N ALA A 106 -3.01 -0.90 12.05
CA ALA A 106 -3.50 -0.95 13.42
C ALA A 106 -2.83 -2.08 14.22
N GLU A 107 -2.64 -3.26 13.62
CA GLU A 107 -1.91 -4.37 14.25
C GLU A 107 -0.44 -3.99 14.52
N GLY A 108 0.22 -3.30 13.59
CA GLY A 108 1.58 -2.80 13.77
C GLY A 108 1.76 -1.87 14.97
N MET A 109 0.71 -1.18 15.43
CA MET A 109 0.77 -0.32 16.62
C MET A 109 0.82 -1.09 17.94
N ARG A 110 0.44 -2.37 17.93
CA ARG A 110 0.36 -3.24 19.12
C ARG A 110 1.18 -4.52 19.01
N ASN A 111 1.76 -4.80 17.83
CA ASN A 111 2.57 -5.97 17.55
C ASN A 111 3.93 -5.55 16.96
N PRO A 112 5.02 -5.62 17.76
CA PRO A 112 6.35 -5.19 17.32
C PRO A 112 6.89 -5.91 16.08
N GLN A 113 6.48 -7.17 15.85
CA GLN A 113 6.91 -7.92 14.67
C GLN A 113 6.29 -7.33 13.40
N VAL A 114 4.99 -7.04 13.44
CA VAL A 114 4.27 -6.39 12.32
C VAL A 114 4.77 -4.95 12.12
N ALA A 115 5.07 -4.24 13.22
CA ALA A 115 5.68 -2.91 13.17
C ALA A 115 7.01 -2.90 12.39
N ALA A 116 7.87 -3.90 12.64
CA ALA A 116 9.13 -4.04 11.92
C ALA A 116 8.92 -4.31 10.42
N MET A 117 7.93 -5.13 10.07
CA MET A 117 7.57 -5.38 8.66
C MET A 117 7.08 -4.11 7.96
N LEU A 118 6.21 -3.33 8.61
CA LEU A 118 5.73 -2.05 8.09
C LEU A 118 6.85 -1.01 7.97
N LYS A 119 7.78 -0.96 8.95
CA LYS A 119 8.95 -0.08 8.88
C LYS A 119 9.77 -0.37 7.62
N ASN A 120 10.03 -1.63 7.32
CA ASN A 120 10.75 -2.03 6.11
C ASN A 120 9.96 -1.65 4.84
N LYS A 121 8.64 -1.95 4.79
CA LYS A 121 7.77 -1.55 3.68
C LYS A 121 7.83 -0.05 3.42
N HIS A 122 7.64 0.76 4.46
CA HIS A 122 7.60 2.21 4.34
C HIS A 122 8.94 2.77 3.88
N MET A 123 10.04 2.30 4.46
CA MET A 123 11.39 2.69 4.06
C MET A 123 11.62 2.43 2.56
N THR A 124 11.34 1.21 2.09
CA THR A 124 11.49 0.86 0.67
C THR A 124 10.61 1.72 -0.23
N ILE A 125 9.34 1.96 0.11
CA ILE A 125 8.47 2.83 -0.70
C ILE A 125 9.02 4.26 -0.74
N THR A 126 9.41 4.82 0.41
CA THR A 126 9.92 6.20 0.46
C THR A 126 11.24 6.38 -0.27
N GLU A 127 12.09 5.35 -0.35
CA GLU A 127 13.34 5.40 -1.14
C GLU A 127 13.05 5.53 -2.64
N PHE A 128 12.07 4.78 -3.14
CA PHE A 128 11.64 4.85 -4.54
C PHE A 128 11.00 6.20 -4.86
N VAL A 129 10.08 6.68 -4.00
CA VAL A 129 9.47 8.01 -4.17
C VAL A 129 10.53 9.11 -4.13
N ALA A 130 11.48 9.05 -3.19
CA ALA A 130 12.57 10.02 -3.11
C ALA A 130 13.47 9.98 -4.35
N GLN A 131 13.67 8.81 -4.97
CA GLN A 131 14.38 8.73 -6.24
C GLN A 131 13.60 9.45 -7.35
N ARG A 132 12.29 9.24 -7.45
CA ARG A 132 11.46 9.97 -8.43
C ARG A 132 11.46 11.48 -8.18
N MET A 133 11.49 11.92 -6.92
CA MET A 133 11.68 13.33 -6.58
C MET A 133 13.03 13.86 -7.08
N ARG A 134 14.13 13.13 -6.90
CA ARG A 134 15.45 13.54 -7.41
C ARG A 134 15.45 13.65 -8.95
N ASP A 135 14.78 12.73 -9.64
CA ASP A 135 14.61 12.80 -11.08
C ASP A 135 13.82 14.07 -11.47
N ALA A 136 12.75 14.40 -10.75
CA ALA A 136 11.95 15.63 -10.95
C ALA A 136 12.74 16.92 -10.63
N GLN A 137 13.63 16.90 -9.63
CA GLN A 137 14.55 18.01 -9.34
C GLN A 137 15.50 18.27 -10.51
N GLN A 138 16.04 17.21 -11.13
CA GLN A 138 16.92 17.32 -12.29
C GLN A 138 16.19 17.87 -13.53
N LYS A 139 14.88 17.60 -13.65
CA LYS A 139 14.01 18.15 -14.70
C LYS A 139 13.54 19.59 -14.41
N GLY A 140 13.80 20.12 -13.21
CA GLY A 140 13.34 21.44 -12.78
C GLY A 140 11.84 21.52 -12.47
N GLU A 141 11.18 20.38 -12.24
CA GLU A 141 9.74 20.30 -11.93
C GLU A 141 9.43 20.65 -10.47
N ILE A 142 10.36 20.38 -9.56
CA ILE A 142 10.23 20.63 -8.12
C ILE A 142 11.45 21.33 -7.56
N SER A 143 11.33 21.96 -6.39
CA SER A 143 12.41 22.72 -5.75
C SER A 143 13.63 21.83 -5.46
N PRO A 144 14.86 22.31 -5.74
CA PRO A 144 16.09 21.57 -5.43
C PRO A 144 16.38 21.50 -3.92
N ASP A 145 15.76 22.36 -3.11
CA ASP A 145 16.10 22.55 -1.69
C ASP A 145 15.26 21.69 -0.74
N ILE A 146 14.27 20.94 -1.25
CA ILE A 146 13.42 20.09 -0.42
C ILE A 146 14.18 18.89 0.16
N ASN A 147 13.86 18.51 1.39
CA ASN A 147 14.33 17.25 1.96
C ASN A 147 13.52 16.08 1.40
N THR A 148 13.99 15.46 0.32
CA THR A 148 13.26 14.38 -0.38
C THR A 148 12.88 13.21 0.52
N SER A 149 13.68 12.90 1.56
CA SER A 149 13.39 11.81 2.49
C SER A 149 12.18 12.14 3.37
N MET A 150 12.19 13.31 4.01
CA MET A 150 11.07 13.75 4.85
C MET A 150 9.81 13.99 4.02
N THR A 151 9.93 14.65 2.86
CA THR A 151 8.79 14.90 1.98
C THR A 151 8.17 13.59 1.48
N SER A 152 8.97 12.60 1.09
CA SER A 152 8.45 11.27 0.70
C SER A 152 7.70 10.59 1.84
N ARG A 153 8.17 10.74 3.08
CA ARG A 153 7.47 10.18 4.25
C ARG A 153 6.12 10.87 4.48
N LEU A 154 6.07 12.19 4.42
CA LEU A 154 4.83 12.94 4.60
C LEU A 154 3.81 12.65 3.49
N LEU A 155 4.27 12.48 2.24
CA LEU A 155 3.38 12.06 1.14
C LEU A 155 2.86 10.62 1.34
N LEU A 156 3.67 9.72 1.89
CA LEU A 156 3.21 8.37 2.25
C LEU A 156 2.15 8.43 3.36
N ASP A 157 2.36 9.27 4.38
CA ASP A 157 1.40 9.45 5.48
C ASP A 157 0.08 10.06 4.97
N LEU A 158 0.13 11.06 4.08
CA LEU A 158 -1.05 11.59 3.37
C LEU A 158 -1.79 10.50 2.58
N THR A 159 -1.03 9.67 1.85
CA THR A 159 -1.59 8.57 1.04
C THR A 159 -2.33 7.57 1.92
N TYR A 160 -1.75 7.18 3.06
CA TYR A 160 -2.43 6.29 4.00
C TYR A 160 -3.63 6.95 4.70
N GLY A 161 -3.58 8.26 4.96
CA GLY A 161 -4.73 9.02 5.45
C GLY A 161 -5.92 8.93 4.50
N VAL A 162 -5.69 9.20 3.21
CA VAL A 162 -6.72 9.06 2.16
C VAL A 162 -7.19 7.61 2.03
N LEU A 163 -6.26 6.63 2.06
CA LEU A 163 -6.60 5.20 1.97
C LEU A 163 -7.59 4.80 3.06
N ALA A 164 -7.34 5.25 4.29
CA ALA A 164 -8.10 4.89 5.48
C ALA A 164 -9.45 5.60 5.60
N ASP A 165 -9.67 6.67 4.83
CA ASP A 165 -10.94 7.38 4.79
C ASP A 165 -11.99 6.58 3.99
N ILE A 166 -13.09 6.22 4.66
CA ILE A 166 -14.18 5.43 4.10
C ILE A 166 -14.88 6.21 2.98
N GLU A 167 -14.91 7.54 3.07
CA GLU A 167 -15.59 8.44 2.12
C GLU A 167 -14.68 8.86 0.96
N ALA A 168 -13.42 8.40 0.93
CA ALA A 168 -12.42 8.84 -0.05
C ALA A 168 -12.84 8.64 -1.51
N GLU A 169 -13.59 7.57 -1.82
CA GLU A 169 -14.06 7.32 -3.19
C GLU A 169 -15.17 8.30 -3.60
N ASP A 170 -16.01 8.73 -2.66
CA ASP A 170 -17.05 9.73 -2.92
C ASP A 170 -16.42 11.12 -3.07
N LEU A 171 -15.49 11.48 -2.18
CA LEU A 171 -14.72 12.72 -2.26
C LEU A 171 -13.94 12.82 -3.58
N ALA A 172 -13.34 11.73 -4.04
CA ALA A 172 -12.58 11.69 -5.30
C ALA A 172 -13.41 11.99 -6.56
N ARG A 173 -14.74 11.93 -6.49
CA ARG A 173 -15.63 12.32 -7.60
C ARG A 173 -15.72 13.83 -7.78
N GLU A 174 -15.41 14.60 -6.74
CA GLU A 174 -15.41 16.05 -6.81
C GLU A 174 -14.08 16.56 -7.37
N ALA A 175 -14.13 17.47 -8.35
CA ALA A 175 -12.91 18.08 -8.91
C ALA A 175 -12.07 18.81 -7.84
N SER A 176 -12.72 19.28 -6.77
CA SER A 176 -12.10 19.93 -5.61
C SER A 176 -11.11 19.01 -4.89
N PHE A 177 -11.32 17.69 -4.89
CA PHE A 177 -10.45 16.74 -4.21
C PHE A 177 -9.05 16.69 -4.85
N ALA A 178 -9.00 16.49 -6.17
CA ALA A 178 -7.74 16.51 -6.90
C ALA A 178 -7.06 17.89 -6.85
N GLN A 179 -7.84 18.97 -6.87
CA GLN A 179 -7.31 20.33 -6.73
C GLN A 179 -6.70 20.59 -5.34
N GLY A 180 -7.35 20.09 -4.28
CA GLY A 180 -6.85 20.16 -2.90
C GLY A 180 -5.54 19.38 -2.73
N LEU A 181 -5.51 18.13 -3.21
CA LEU A 181 -4.28 17.32 -3.20
C LEU A 181 -3.14 18.03 -3.95
N ARG A 182 -3.43 18.61 -5.12
CA ARG A 182 -2.44 19.37 -5.90
C ARG A 182 -1.90 20.58 -5.15
N ALA A 183 -2.76 21.33 -4.44
CA ALA A 183 -2.32 22.47 -3.63
C ALA A 183 -1.40 22.03 -2.48
N MET A 184 -1.75 20.94 -1.78
CA MET A 184 -0.94 20.39 -0.68
C MET A 184 0.40 19.85 -1.18
N ILE A 185 0.38 19.03 -2.23
CA ILE A 185 1.57 18.36 -2.78
C ILE A 185 2.46 19.38 -3.51
N GLY A 186 1.88 20.30 -4.26
CA GLY A 186 2.62 21.40 -4.88
C GLY A 186 3.32 22.26 -3.82
N GLY A 187 2.58 22.69 -2.80
CA GLY A 187 3.12 23.52 -1.72
C GLY A 187 4.34 22.92 -1.03
N ILE A 188 4.31 21.63 -0.69
CA ILE A 188 5.46 20.97 -0.03
C ILE A 188 6.65 20.73 -0.97
N LEU A 189 6.43 20.68 -2.29
CA LEU A 189 7.46 20.44 -3.30
C LEU A 189 8.06 21.72 -3.90
N THR A 190 7.40 22.86 -3.72
CA THR A 190 7.86 24.18 -4.21
C THR A 190 8.22 25.14 -3.10
N ALA A 191 7.99 24.81 -1.83
CA ALA A 191 8.40 25.64 -0.71
C ALA A 191 9.94 25.75 -0.67
N SER A 192 10.42 26.99 -0.71
CA SER A 192 11.82 27.39 -0.47
C SER A 192 12.03 27.71 1.01
#